data_AF-A0A971WSJ7-F1
#
_entry.id   AF-A0A971WSJ7-F1
#
_cell.length_a   1.000
_cell.length_b   1.000
_cell.length_c   1.000
_cell.angle_alpha   90.00
_cell.angle_beta   90.00
_cell.angle_gamma   90.00
#
_symmetry.space_group_name_H-M   'P 1'
#
loop_
_entity.id
_entity.type
_entity.pdbx_description
1 polymer ?
#
loop_
_entity_poly.entity_id
_entity_poly.type
_entity_poly.pdbx_seq_one_letter_code
_entity_poly.pdbx_strand_id
1 'polypeptide(L)'
;MIVIHIDSSDELNTLVNRIRSSDETQVILVLPEKYPVLANEINMRLLAKYVAEMKKDVIIQTNDQAITKLAEEIGIQIKPRETEDEIPYEIVEYEEVLETANETERKTARVRRSRAKQRLGVLLFIILASLAIVYLTTPQALVVVTPSYLPFSETITFRFDSLHGIDTVSAKTSITRRTSSTGRETIGLSKAQGVVVLLNQQQKEVRVPKGTILKTGNGVSFETLKDVVVPAVSTQYFMDVPTGLQAGKAEVAVRALESGASGNVAAGRISLVEGFNLDVRNPEPTNGGEDLVKMFVTETDLARAKELVLKDARQLALETLYQTIKNGLVLDDTLLVNIEWKEGSTAGEEGPEAYVSAIAHGQISRADTERLSAQIIDVLNEIISPGFEVVPATIKVIETTVTNDNGEYNLKVKVEGYCQGLVEEVLLKDLLLGREVEEVANVCASLPHIAEIAVVEAKRDRLPRWSNWVRLEIQQPY
;
A
#
# COMPACT_ATOMS: atom_id res chain seq x y z
N MET A 1 37.98 2.00 44.47
CA MET A 1 37.93 3.19 43.58
C MET A 1 38.90 2.98 42.42
N ILE A 2 38.47 3.19 41.18
CA ILE A 2 39.32 3.08 39.99
C ILE A 2 39.34 4.39 39.19
N VAL A 3 40.48 4.70 38.57
CA VAL A 3 40.62 5.84 37.65
C VAL A 3 40.70 5.31 36.22
N ILE A 4 39.82 5.80 35.35
CA ILE A 4 39.75 5.43 33.94
C ILE A 4 40.05 6.66 33.11
N HIS A 5 41.15 6.63 32.37
CA HIS A 5 41.49 7.65 31.40
C HIS A 5 40.76 7.37 30.08
N ILE A 6 40.11 8.40 29.55
CA ILE A 6 39.34 8.34 28.30
C ILE A 6 40.12 9.06 27.21
N ASP A 7 40.21 8.44 26.03
CA ASP A 7 40.82 9.07 24.85
C ASP A 7 39.79 9.93 24.11
N SER A 8 40.26 10.94 23.39
CA SER A 8 39.39 11.87 22.65
C SER A 8 38.55 11.20 21.55
N SER A 9 38.94 10.00 21.10
CA SER A 9 38.25 9.18 20.11
C SER A 9 37.34 8.09 20.69
N ASP A 10 37.32 7.90 22.02
CA ASP A 10 36.47 6.86 22.64
C ASP A 10 34.99 7.22 22.48
N GLU A 11 34.15 6.25 22.09
CA GLU A 11 32.70 6.42 21.99
C GLU A 11 31.98 6.10 23.32
N LEU A 12 30.71 6.51 23.45
CA LEU A 12 29.92 6.28 24.67
C LEU A 12 29.83 4.80 25.06
N ASN A 13 29.75 3.89 24.08
CA ASN A 13 29.73 2.45 24.32
C ASN A 13 31.03 1.96 24.98
N THR A 14 32.18 2.55 24.61
CA THR A 14 33.47 2.25 25.23
C THR A 14 33.49 2.69 26.69
N LEU A 15 32.94 3.87 27.01
CA LEU A 15 32.82 4.36 28.39
C LEU A 15 31.94 3.43 29.23
N VAL A 16 30.75 3.09 28.74
CA VAL A 16 29.81 2.21 29.45
C VAL A 16 30.43 0.82 29.68
N ASN A 17 31.11 0.26 28.69
CA ASN A 17 31.77 -1.03 28.82
C ASN A 17 32.94 -0.98 29.82
N ARG A 18 33.78 0.07 29.81
CA ARG A 18 34.88 0.23 30.78
C ARG A 18 34.38 0.43 32.22
N ILE A 19 33.26 1.13 32.41
CA ILE A 19 32.62 1.28 33.71
C ILE A 19 32.04 -0.06 34.17
N ARG A 20 31.40 -0.81 33.26
CA ARG A 20 30.79 -2.12 33.54
C ARG A 20 31.82 -3.19 33.86
N SER A 21 32.95 -3.21 33.16
CA SER A 21 34.01 -4.22 33.34
C SER A 21 34.85 -4.01 34.60
N SER A 22 34.69 -2.87 35.29
CA SER A 22 35.32 -2.64 36.59
C SER A 22 34.56 -3.38 37.69
N ASP A 23 35.25 -3.97 38.66
CA ASP A 23 34.61 -4.55 39.86
C ASP A 23 34.36 -3.49 40.96
N GLU A 24 34.90 -2.28 40.77
CA GLU A 24 34.81 -1.19 41.75
C GLU A 24 33.47 -0.45 41.65
N THR A 25 32.89 -0.13 42.80
CA THR A 25 31.65 0.65 42.93
C THR A 25 31.85 2.14 42.69
N GLN A 26 33.06 2.66 42.94
CA GLN A 26 33.42 4.06 42.71
C GLN A 26 34.40 4.19 41.53
N VAL A 27 34.03 4.97 40.52
CA VAL A 27 34.80 5.13 39.26
C VAL A 27 35.04 6.62 38.97
N ILE A 28 36.29 7.00 38.73
CA ILE A 28 36.67 8.34 38.30
C ILE A 28 36.97 8.30 36.79
N LEU A 29 36.23 9.08 35.99
CA LEU A 29 36.45 9.24 34.56
C LEU A 29 37.27 10.50 34.30
N VAL A 30 38.51 10.34 33.84
CA VAL A 30 39.37 11.48 33.47
C VAL A 30 39.19 11.77 31.99
N LEU A 31 38.50 12.88 31.69
CA LEU A 31 38.20 13.28 30.31
C LEU A 31 39.33 14.12 29.71
N PRO A 32 39.59 14.03 28.39
CA PRO A 32 40.50 14.93 27.70
C PRO A 32 39.93 16.35 27.65
N GLU A 33 40.76 17.35 27.32
CA GLU A 33 40.36 18.77 27.31
C GLU A 33 39.13 19.08 26.46
N LYS A 34 38.89 18.28 25.40
CA LYS A 34 37.69 18.35 24.56
C LYS A 34 37.18 16.95 24.31
N TYR A 35 35.96 16.69 24.75
CA TYR A 35 35.33 15.37 24.59
C TYR A 35 33.89 15.50 24.08
N PRO A 36 33.68 15.58 22.76
CA PRO A 36 32.38 15.92 22.17
C PRO A 36 31.28 14.89 22.48
N VAL A 37 31.66 13.65 22.77
CA VAL A 37 30.73 12.56 23.10
C VAL A 37 29.89 12.90 24.32
N LEU A 38 30.47 13.47 25.38
CA LEU A 38 29.75 13.87 26.60
C LEU A 38 29.35 15.34 26.61
N ALA A 39 29.77 16.14 25.62
CA ALA A 39 29.23 17.48 25.39
C ALA A 39 27.81 17.46 24.79
N ASN A 40 27.28 16.28 24.45
CA ASN A 40 25.92 16.06 23.98
C ASN A 40 24.99 15.64 25.14
N GLU A 41 23.89 16.38 25.34
CA GLU A 41 22.90 16.14 26.39
C GLU A 41 22.32 14.71 26.37
N ILE A 42 22.03 14.18 25.17
CA ILE A 42 21.46 12.83 25.01
C ILE A 42 22.44 11.78 25.54
N ASN A 43 23.72 11.91 25.19
CA ASN A 43 24.76 10.99 25.62
C ASN A 43 25.03 11.10 27.12
N MET A 44 24.98 12.31 27.69
CA MET A 44 25.13 12.52 29.13
C MET A 44 23.97 11.88 29.93
N ARG A 45 22.73 12.04 29.46
CA ARG A 45 21.55 11.37 30.06
C ARG A 45 21.63 9.86 29.96
N LEU A 46 22.11 9.34 28.82
CA LEU A 46 22.27 7.91 28.61
C LEU A 46 23.37 7.33 29.52
N LEU A 47 24.50 8.04 29.70
CA LEU A 47 25.53 7.69 30.67
C LEU A 47 24.95 7.64 32.10
N ALA A 48 24.22 8.67 32.52
CA ALA A 48 23.60 8.74 33.84
C ALA A 48 22.64 7.56 34.10
N LYS A 49 21.82 7.21 33.10
CA LYS A 49 20.92 6.06 33.17
C LYS A 49 21.69 4.75 33.36
N TYR A 50 22.75 4.51 32.57
CA TYR A 50 23.55 3.30 32.70
C TYR A 50 24.28 3.22 34.04
N VAL A 51 24.81 4.34 34.54
CA VAL A 51 25.47 4.40 35.84
C VAL A 51 24.50 4.08 36.99
N ALA A 52 23.27 4.61 36.92
CA ALA A 52 22.22 4.31 37.88
C ALA A 52 21.79 2.83 37.85
N GLU A 53 21.63 2.25 36.65
CA GLU A 53 21.32 0.82 36.48
C GLU A 53 22.43 -0.08 37.03
N MET A 54 23.71 0.33 36.85
CA MET A 54 24.87 -0.40 37.35
C MET A 54 25.12 -0.23 38.85
N LYS A 55 24.37 0.64 39.55
CA LYS A 55 24.55 0.98 40.98
C LYS A 55 25.98 1.41 41.32
N LYS A 56 26.63 2.17 40.43
CA LYS A 56 27.98 2.70 40.63
C LYS A 56 27.95 4.20 40.88
N ASP A 57 28.91 4.67 41.66
CA ASP A 57 29.17 6.10 41.88
C ASP A 57 30.26 6.56 40.91
N VAL A 58 29.90 7.42 39.96
CA VAL A 58 30.80 7.91 38.90
C VAL A 58 31.09 9.38 39.10
N ILE A 59 32.38 9.71 39.15
CA ILE A 59 32.88 11.08 39.25
C ILE A 59 33.59 11.44 37.94
N ILE A 60 33.20 12.54 37.29
CA ILE A 60 33.82 13.03 36.07
C ILE A 60 34.88 14.08 36.42
N GLN A 61 36.11 13.90 35.93
CA GLN A 61 37.19 14.88 35.99
C GLN A 61 37.35 15.59 34.64
N THR A 62 36.97 16.87 34.59
CA THR A 62 37.03 17.69 33.36
C THR A 62 37.19 19.17 33.69
N ASN A 63 37.83 19.92 32.79
CA ASN A 63 37.87 21.38 32.79
C ASN A 63 36.93 21.98 31.72
N ASP A 64 36.17 21.16 30.99
CA ASP A 64 35.23 21.58 29.95
C ASP A 64 33.90 22.07 30.56
N GLN A 65 33.65 23.38 30.45
CA GLN A 65 32.45 24.01 31.02
C GLN A 65 31.12 23.48 30.44
N ALA A 66 31.11 23.00 29.19
CA ALA A 66 29.88 22.48 28.58
C ALA A 66 29.48 21.14 29.24
N ILE A 67 30.47 20.28 29.48
CA ILE A 67 30.29 18.99 30.15
C ILE A 67 29.94 19.21 31.62
N THR A 68 30.58 20.19 32.28
CA THR A 68 30.29 20.54 33.69
C THR A 68 28.82 20.90 33.89
N LYS A 69 28.27 21.79 33.05
CA LYS A 69 26.87 22.21 33.15
C LYS A 69 25.89 21.05 32.94
N LEU A 70 26.14 20.21 31.94
CA LEU A 70 25.27 19.07 31.63
C LEU A 70 25.27 18.00 32.74
N ALA A 71 26.44 17.72 33.31
CA ALA A 71 26.54 16.72 34.36
C ALA A 71 25.99 17.22 35.72
N GLU A 72 26.10 18.52 36.03
CA GLU A 72 25.44 19.13 37.20
C GLU A 72 23.91 19.07 37.10
N GLU A 73 23.35 19.34 35.91
CA GLU A 73 21.90 19.29 35.66
C GLU A 73 21.32 17.88 35.83
N ILE A 74 22.11 16.85 35.52
CA ILE A 74 21.70 15.44 35.53
C ILE A 74 22.08 14.74 36.85
N GLY A 75 22.85 15.39 37.72
CA GLY A 75 23.21 14.89 39.05
C GLY A 75 24.40 13.93 39.09
N ILE A 76 25.32 14.00 38.13
CA ILE A 76 26.61 13.29 38.16
C ILE A 76 27.64 14.14 38.91
N GLN A 77 28.46 13.53 39.78
CA GLN A 77 29.50 14.25 40.53
C GLN A 77 30.66 14.68 39.61
N ILE A 78 31.14 15.92 39.78
CA ILE A 78 32.21 16.50 38.95
C ILE A 78 33.34 17.03 39.82
N LYS A 79 34.59 16.83 39.38
CA LYS A 79 35.77 17.47 39.94
C LYS A 79 36.54 18.19 38.83
N PRO A 80 37.07 19.40 39.07
CA PRO A 80 37.99 20.02 38.13
C PRO A 80 39.23 19.13 37.98
N ARG A 81 39.78 19.07 36.75
CA ARG A 81 41.03 18.38 36.48
C ARG A 81 42.16 19.27 36.99
N GLU A 82 42.87 18.81 38.01
CA GLU A 82 44.07 19.47 38.50
C GLU A 82 45.13 19.44 37.39
N THR A 83 45.35 20.58 36.74
CA THR A 83 46.58 20.86 36.00
C THR A 83 47.68 20.95 37.05
N GLU A 84 48.53 19.92 37.12
CA GLU A 84 49.93 20.17 37.50
C GLU A 84 50.45 21.16 36.47
N ASP A 85 50.50 22.44 36.84
CA ASP A 85 51.72 23.25 36.73
C ASP A 85 51.52 24.69 37.23
N GLU A 86 52.61 25.20 37.83
CA GLU A 86 52.95 26.60 38.16
C GLU A 86 52.75 27.12 39.61
N ILE A 87 53.80 26.97 40.43
CA ILE A 87 54.32 28.06 41.29
C ILE A 87 55.88 28.01 41.22
N PRO A 88 56.64 29.10 41.46
CA PRO A 88 57.57 29.70 40.50
C PRO A 88 59.04 29.51 40.88
N TYR A 89 59.92 29.76 39.89
CA TYR A 89 61.38 29.67 40.00
C TYR A 89 61.99 30.46 41.17
N GLU A 90 62.69 29.74 42.05
CA GLU A 90 63.88 30.24 42.74
C GLU A 90 65.00 29.21 42.51
N ILE A 91 66.13 29.69 42.00
CA ILE A 91 67.19 28.91 41.35
C ILE A 91 67.93 28.05 42.37
N VAL A 92 67.87 26.72 42.24
CA VAL A 92 69.01 25.85 42.61
C VAL A 92 69.19 24.76 41.55
N GLU A 93 70.28 24.96 40.84
CA GLU A 93 70.94 24.12 39.85
C GLU A 93 71.31 22.73 40.41
N TYR A 94 71.00 21.66 39.69
CA TYR A 94 71.73 20.39 39.85
C TYR A 94 71.86 19.70 38.49
N GLU A 95 73.00 19.96 37.86
CA GLU A 95 73.61 19.03 36.91
C GLU A 95 74.01 17.76 37.68
N GLU A 96 73.98 16.62 36.99
CA GLU A 96 74.79 15.47 37.35
C GLU A 96 76.16 15.94 37.86
N VAL A 97 76.72 15.25 38.85
CA VAL A 97 78.11 14.78 38.78
C VAL A 97 78.47 14.06 40.07
N LEU A 98 78.98 12.84 39.87
CA LEU A 98 80.07 12.21 40.61
C LEU A 98 80.12 12.48 42.12
N GLU A 99 79.82 11.48 42.95
CA GLU A 99 80.48 11.43 44.26
C GLU A 99 81.98 11.21 44.05
N THR A 100 82.74 12.27 44.30
CA THR A 100 84.21 12.26 44.36
C THR A 100 84.73 11.60 45.64
N ALA A 101 85.93 11.07 45.45
CA ALA A 101 86.83 10.49 46.42
C ALA A 101 87.14 11.35 47.67
N ASN A 102 87.40 10.60 48.74
CA ASN A 102 88.47 10.74 49.74
C ASN A 102 88.14 11.26 51.15
N GLU A 103 88.71 10.48 52.10
CA GLU A 103 89.02 10.78 53.50
C GLU A 103 87.81 10.90 54.46
N THR A 104 87.59 10.02 55.43
CA THR A 104 88.55 9.29 56.28
C THR A 104 87.88 8.10 56.99
N GLU A 105 88.61 6.97 57.00
CA GLU A 105 88.59 5.89 58.01
C GLU A 105 87.51 4.77 58.06
N ARG A 106 88.00 3.59 57.66
CA ARG A 106 87.94 2.26 58.32
C ARG A 106 86.95 1.19 57.81
N LYS A 107 87.58 0.28 57.03
CA LYS A 107 87.45 -1.21 57.01
C LYS A 107 86.17 -1.78 56.37
N THR A 108 86.17 -2.72 55.44
CA THR A 108 87.20 -3.58 54.82
C THR A 108 86.60 -4.24 53.56
N ALA A 109 87.46 -4.47 52.57
CA ALA A 109 87.37 -5.30 51.34
C ALA A 109 86.30 -6.44 51.33
N ARG A 110 85.73 -6.87 50.19
CA ARG A 110 86.42 -7.37 48.99
C ARG A 110 85.40 -7.80 47.90
N VAL A 111 85.82 -7.73 46.63
CA VAL A 111 85.33 -8.43 45.41
C VAL A 111 84.37 -7.68 44.46
N ARG A 112 84.94 -7.34 43.29
CA ARG A 112 84.31 -6.76 42.09
C ARG A 112 84.58 -7.74 40.92
N ARG A 113 83.55 -8.13 40.15
CA ARG A 113 83.51 -8.41 38.68
C ARG A 113 82.48 -9.50 38.29
N SER A 114 81.47 -9.12 37.48
CA SER A 114 80.71 -9.94 36.48
C SER A 114 79.20 -9.57 36.35
N ARG A 115 78.82 -8.33 36.00
CA ARG A 115 77.38 -8.00 35.71
C ARG A 115 77.10 -7.02 34.56
N ALA A 116 78.10 -6.37 33.97
CA ALA A 116 77.88 -5.39 32.89
C ALA A 116 77.54 -6.03 31.53
N LYS A 117 78.15 -7.18 31.19
CA LYS A 117 77.85 -7.91 29.95
C LYS A 117 76.45 -8.56 29.95
N GLN A 118 75.90 -8.87 31.13
CA GLN A 118 74.58 -9.47 31.29
C GLN A 118 73.45 -8.46 31.06
N ARG A 119 73.61 -7.19 31.46
CA ARG A 119 72.59 -6.14 31.22
C ARG A 119 72.44 -5.78 29.74
N LEU A 120 73.56 -5.75 29.00
CA LEU A 120 73.53 -5.53 27.54
C LEU A 120 72.89 -6.72 26.79
N GLY A 121 73.17 -7.95 27.24
CA GLY A 121 72.55 -9.15 26.68
C GLY A 121 71.04 -9.19 26.88
N VAL A 122 70.53 -8.77 28.04
CA VAL A 122 69.10 -8.69 28.32
C VAL A 122 68.41 -7.62 27.48
N LEU A 123 69.01 -6.45 27.32
CA LEU A 123 68.43 -5.37 26.49
C LEU A 123 68.40 -5.74 25.01
N LEU A 124 69.46 -6.38 24.49
CA LEU A 124 69.48 -6.93 23.13
C LEU A 124 68.43 -8.04 22.96
N PHE A 125 68.24 -8.90 23.98
CA PHE A 125 67.23 -9.94 23.95
C PHE A 125 65.81 -9.36 23.92
N ILE A 126 65.53 -8.29 24.67
CA ILE A 126 64.22 -7.61 24.64
C ILE A 126 63.98 -6.97 23.26
N ILE A 127 64.98 -6.34 22.66
CA ILE A 127 64.89 -5.77 21.31
C ILE A 127 64.69 -6.86 20.26
N LEU A 128 65.42 -7.98 20.38
CA LEU A 128 65.26 -9.11 19.47
C LEU A 128 63.89 -9.77 19.64
N ALA A 129 63.41 -9.91 20.87
CA ALA A 129 62.09 -10.43 21.19
C ALA A 129 60.99 -9.51 20.68
N SER A 130 61.14 -8.18 20.82
CA SER A 130 60.17 -7.22 20.29
C SER A 130 60.15 -7.21 18.76
N LEU A 131 61.31 -7.25 18.10
CA LEU A 131 61.41 -7.42 16.64
C LEU A 131 60.83 -8.75 16.18
N ALA A 132 61.07 -9.84 16.90
CA ALA A 132 60.49 -11.15 16.61
C ALA A 132 58.97 -11.14 16.76
N ILE A 133 58.44 -10.47 17.80
CA ILE A 133 57.00 -10.29 17.98
C ILE A 133 56.41 -9.49 16.82
N VAL A 134 57.00 -8.34 16.47
CA VAL A 134 56.55 -7.52 15.32
C VAL A 134 56.58 -8.33 14.03
N TYR A 135 57.65 -9.10 13.79
CA TYR A 135 57.74 -9.96 12.61
C TYR A 135 56.70 -11.09 12.60
N LEU A 136 56.40 -11.67 13.77
CA LEU A 136 55.38 -12.72 13.92
C LEU A 136 53.95 -12.20 13.81
N THR A 137 53.71 -10.91 14.09
CA THR A 137 52.37 -10.29 14.02
C THR A 137 52.11 -9.52 12.73
N THR A 138 53.15 -9.23 11.92
CA THR A 138 52.98 -8.52 10.64
C THR A 138 52.49 -9.48 9.55
N PRO A 139 51.36 -9.20 8.86
CA PRO A 139 50.90 -10.03 7.75
C PRO A 139 51.92 -10.02 6.61
N GLN A 140 52.15 -11.19 6.00
CA GLN A 140 53.09 -11.38 4.90
C GLN A 140 52.40 -11.65 3.56
N ALA A 141 51.09 -11.91 3.59
CA ALA A 141 50.25 -12.02 2.42
C ALA A 141 48.90 -11.34 2.63
N LEU A 142 48.42 -10.64 1.60
CA LEU A 142 47.08 -10.07 1.53
C LEU A 142 46.30 -10.81 0.45
N VAL A 143 45.17 -11.42 0.87
CA VAL A 143 44.26 -12.12 -0.01
C VAL A 143 42.90 -11.43 0.05
N VAL A 144 42.46 -10.93 -1.09
CA VAL A 144 41.15 -10.33 -1.27
C VAL A 144 40.17 -11.41 -1.73
N VAL A 145 39.04 -11.50 -1.05
CA VAL A 145 38.00 -12.51 -1.31
C VAL A 145 36.74 -11.76 -1.71
N THR A 146 36.22 -12.08 -2.89
CA THR A 146 34.96 -11.54 -3.38
C THR A 146 33.90 -12.65 -3.33
N PRO A 147 32.87 -12.53 -2.47
CA PRO A 147 31.81 -13.51 -2.40
C PRO A 147 30.97 -13.52 -3.68
N SER A 148 30.42 -14.68 -4.00
CA SER A 148 29.48 -14.82 -5.12
C SER A 148 28.21 -14.00 -4.86
N TYR A 149 27.69 -13.36 -5.90
CA TYR A 149 26.45 -12.59 -5.85
C TYR A 149 25.55 -13.01 -7.00
N LEU A 150 24.52 -13.79 -6.70
CA LEU A 150 23.71 -14.46 -7.71
C LEU A 150 22.25 -14.03 -7.59
N PRO A 151 21.58 -13.74 -8.73
CA PRO A 151 20.14 -13.51 -8.71
C PRO A 151 19.40 -14.83 -8.49
N PHE A 152 18.26 -14.76 -7.81
CA PHE A 152 17.31 -15.86 -7.69
C PHE A 152 15.89 -15.40 -8.01
N SER A 153 15.05 -16.35 -8.42
CA SER A 153 13.61 -16.15 -8.63
C SER A 153 12.91 -17.40 -8.12
N GLU A 154 12.19 -17.27 -7.01
CA GLU A 154 11.55 -18.39 -6.33
C GLU A 154 10.07 -18.10 -6.08
N THR A 155 9.27 -19.16 -6.04
CA THR A 155 7.85 -19.07 -5.69
C THR A 155 7.60 -19.83 -4.41
N ILE A 156 7.28 -19.10 -3.35
CA ILE A 156 7.02 -19.65 -2.03
C ILE A 156 5.52 -19.77 -1.83
N THR A 157 5.08 -20.88 -1.25
CA THR A 157 3.67 -21.10 -0.89
C THR A 157 3.54 -21.16 0.61
N PHE A 158 2.70 -20.28 1.17
CA PHE A 158 2.38 -20.24 2.59
C PHE A 158 0.93 -20.63 2.80
N ARG A 159 0.65 -21.41 3.85
CA ARG A 159 -0.73 -21.61 4.31
C ARG A 159 -1.16 -20.38 5.10
N PHE A 160 -2.38 -19.89 4.89
CA PHE A 160 -2.89 -18.70 5.58
C PHE A 160 -2.83 -18.84 7.10
N ASP A 161 -3.17 -20.01 7.63
CA ASP A 161 -3.17 -20.27 9.08
C ASP A 161 -1.77 -20.28 9.70
N SER A 162 -0.72 -20.51 8.89
CA SER A 162 0.66 -20.43 9.34
C SER A 162 1.25 -19.02 9.26
N LEU A 163 0.58 -18.10 8.57
CA LEU A 163 1.08 -16.74 8.37
C LEU A 163 0.73 -15.86 9.56
N HIS A 164 1.76 -15.23 10.12
CA HIS A 164 1.57 -14.19 11.13
C HIS A 164 1.35 -12.81 10.48
N GLY A 165 0.43 -12.01 11.03
CA GLY A 165 0.17 -10.65 10.56
C GLY A 165 -0.82 -10.53 9.41
N ILE A 166 -1.68 -11.53 9.20
CA ILE A 166 -2.85 -11.40 8.33
C ILE A 166 -4.04 -10.92 9.17
N ASP A 167 -4.59 -9.77 8.82
CA ASP A 167 -5.81 -9.23 9.41
C ASP A 167 -6.92 -9.17 8.36
N THR A 168 -8.16 -9.45 8.75
CA THR A 168 -9.32 -9.18 7.91
C THR A 168 -9.78 -7.74 8.12
N VAL A 169 -9.84 -6.97 7.04
CA VAL A 169 -10.38 -5.61 7.04
C VAL A 169 -11.76 -5.63 6.40
N SER A 170 -12.72 -4.99 7.06
CA SER A 170 -14.10 -4.88 6.57
C SER A 170 -14.50 -3.43 6.35
N ALA A 171 -15.22 -3.17 5.27
CA ALA A 171 -15.84 -1.88 5.00
C ALA A 171 -17.27 -2.06 4.49
N LYS A 172 -18.07 -1.01 4.67
CA LYS A 172 -19.46 -0.96 4.19
C LYS A 172 -19.62 0.17 3.20
N THR A 173 -20.24 -0.13 2.08
CA THR A 173 -20.46 0.84 1.00
C THR A 173 -21.93 0.84 0.62
N SER A 174 -22.56 2.03 0.64
CA SER A 174 -23.93 2.20 0.17
C SER A 174 -23.95 2.35 -1.35
N ILE A 175 -24.81 1.58 -2.02
CA ILE A 175 -24.92 1.56 -3.48
C ILE A 175 -26.37 1.76 -3.84
N THR A 176 -26.64 2.78 -4.66
CA THR A 176 -27.96 3.00 -5.26
C THR A 176 -27.81 3.07 -6.76
N ARG A 177 -28.67 2.31 -7.47
CA ARG A 177 -28.75 2.33 -8.94
C ARG A 177 -30.17 2.59 -9.39
N ARG A 178 -30.28 3.28 -10.53
CA ARG A 178 -31.54 3.73 -11.12
C ARG A 178 -31.65 3.27 -12.56
N THR A 179 -32.86 3.02 -13.00
CA THR A 179 -33.22 2.69 -14.38
C THR A 179 -34.51 3.39 -14.75
N SER A 180 -34.65 3.84 -16.00
CA SER A 180 -35.91 4.42 -16.47
C SER A 180 -37.04 3.39 -16.48
N SER A 181 -38.22 3.81 -16.01
CA SER A 181 -39.45 3.01 -15.99
C SER A 181 -39.94 2.72 -17.40
N THR A 182 -40.31 1.47 -17.65
CA THR A 182 -40.81 1.02 -18.95
C THR A 182 -42.32 0.79 -18.97
N GLY A 183 -42.95 0.67 -17.81
CA GLY A 183 -44.40 0.56 -17.68
C GLY A 183 -45.07 1.85 -18.12
N ARG A 184 -46.08 1.73 -18.99
CA ARG A 184 -46.86 2.87 -19.48
C ARG A 184 -48.34 2.54 -19.43
N GLU A 185 -49.11 3.47 -18.89
CA GLU A 185 -50.56 3.43 -18.91
C GLU A 185 -51.07 4.71 -19.57
N THR A 186 -51.90 4.58 -20.60
CA THR A 186 -52.48 5.70 -21.32
C THR A 186 -53.91 5.89 -20.89
N ILE A 187 -54.23 7.05 -20.32
CA ILE A 187 -55.56 7.40 -19.83
C ILE A 187 -56.08 8.55 -20.68
N GLY A 188 -57.26 8.39 -21.28
CA GLY A 188 -57.92 9.45 -22.03
C GLY A 188 -58.45 10.55 -21.10
N LEU A 189 -57.94 11.77 -21.23
CA LEU A 189 -58.29 12.92 -20.38
C LEU A 189 -59.56 13.62 -20.87
N SER A 190 -59.69 13.82 -22.18
CA SER A 190 -60.78 14.56 -22.81
C SER A 190 -61.34 13.84 -24.02
N LYS A 191 -62.59 14.14 -24.37
CA LYS A 191 -63.28 13.55 -25.53
C LYS A 191 -63.16 14.47 -26.73
N ALA A 192 -62.76 13.92 -27.86
CA ALA A 192 -62.72 14.66 -29.11
C ALA A 192 -64.12 15.12 -29.54
N GLN A 193 -64.21 16.29 -30.15
CA GLN A 193 -65.42 16.89 -30.67
C GLN A 193 -65.21 17.35 -32.10
N GLY A 194 -66.31 17.47 -32.83
CA GLY A 194 -66.31 18.06 -34.17
C GLY A 194 -67.73 18.17 -34.71
N VAL A 195 -67.82 18.43 -36.01
CA VAL A 195 -69.10 18.57 -36.71
C VAL A 195 -69.17 17.56 -37.84
N VAL A 196 -70.33 16.94 -38.01
CA VAL A 196 -70.62 16.07 -39.15
C VAL A 196 -71.76 16.65 -39.97
N VAL A 197 -71.70 16.40 -41.27
CA VAL A 197 -72.77 16.66 -42.22
C VAL A 197 -73.48 15.34 -42.49
N LEU A 198 -74.77 15.31 -42.18
CA LEU A 198 -75.68 14.23 -42.56
C LEU A 198 -76.31 14.55 -43.91
N LEU A 199 -76.39 13.54 -44.77
CA LEU A 199 -76.87 13.61 -46.13
C LEU A 199 -78.04 12.64 -46.30
N ASN A 200 -79.19 13.17 -46.68
CA ASN A 200 -80.40 12.40 -46.93
C ASN A 200 -80.75 12.41 -48.43
N GLN A 201 -80.73 11.23 -49.04
CA GLN A 201 -81.10 11.02 -50.44
C GLN A 201 -82.56 10.57 -50.60
N GLN A 202 -83.32 10.48 -49.50
CA GLN A 202 -84.71 10.01 -49.49
C GLN A 202 -85.71 11.14 -49.74
N GLN A 203 -86.90 10.78 -50.17
CA GLN A 203 -88.03 11.70 -50.44
C GLN A 203 -88.74 12.21 -49.16
N LYS A 204 -88.35 11.71 -47.98
CA LYS A 204 -88.91 12.11 -46.69
C LYS A 204 -87.79 12.62 -45.78
N GLU A 205 -88.10 13.61 -44.95
CA GLU A 205 -87.20 14.07 -43.90
C GLU A 205 -86.94 12.95 -42.88
N VAL A 206 -85.72 12.93 -42.34
CA VAL A 206 -85.28 11.96 -41.33
C VAL A 206 -84.91 12.72 -40.07
N ARG A 207 -85.54 12.38 -38.94
CA ARG A 207 -85.21 12.95 -37.63
C ARG A 207 -84.18 12.07 -36.94
N VAL A 208 -83.01 12.64 -36.66
CA VAL A 208 -81.92 12.00 -35.93
C VAL A 208 -81.89 12.56 -34.52
N PRO A 209 -82.23 11.77 -33.49
CA PRO A 209 -82.23 12.22 -32.10
C PRO A 209 -80.80 12.43 -31.58
N LYS A 210 -80.67 13.23 -30.52
CA LYS A 210 -79.46 13.29 -29.69
C LYS A 210 -79.08 11.89 -29.19
N GLY A 211 -77.78 11.60 -29.14
CA GLY A 211 -77.26 10.31 -28.72
C GLY A 211 -77.23 9.25 -29.83
N THR A 212 -77.52 9.62 -31.08
CA THR A 212 -77.36 8.71 -32.22
C THR A 212 -75.88 8.41 -32.42
N ILE A 213 -75.53 7.14 -32.59
CA ILE A 213 -74.15 6.69 -32.76
C ILE A 213 -73.69 6.79 -34.21
N LEU A 214 -72.51 7.36 -34.39
CA LEU A 214 -71.80 7.50 -35.65
C LEU A 214 -70.48 6.75 -35.55
N LYS A 215 -70.08 6.03 -36.60
CA LYS A 215 -68.85 5.23 -36.58
C LYS A 215 -67.91 5.62 -37.72
N THR A 216 -66.62 5.50 -37.42
CA THR A 216 -65.57 5.48 -38.43
C THR A 216 -65.34 4.07 -38.95
N GLY A 217 -64.66 3.94 -40.09
CA GLY A 217 -64.26 2.62 -40.62
C GLY A 217 -63.34 1.83 -39.69
N ASN A 218 -62.66 2.50 -38.74
CA ASN A 218 -61.75 1.88 -37.78
C ASN A 218 -62.40 1.62 -36.40
N GLY A 219 -63.72 1.77 -36.27
CA GLY A 219 -64.47 1.45 -35.05
C GLY A 219 -64.60 2.58 -34.02
N VAL A 220 -63.95 3.74 -34.22
CA VAL A 220 -64.14 4.91 -33.34
C VAL A 220 -65.59 5.38 -33.43
N SER A 221 -66.23 5.52 -32.27
CA SER A 221 -67.65 5.84 -32.13
C SER A 221 -67.85 7.25 -31.60
N PHE A 222 -68.85 7.95 -32.14
CA PHE A 222 -69.25 9.29 -31.75
C PHE A 222 -70.75 9.34 -31.48
N GLU A 223 -71.20 10.24 -30.63
CA GLU A 223 -72.61 10.51 -30.35
C GLU A 223 -73.02 11.91 -30.86
N THR A 224 -74.24 12.06 -31.37
CA THR A 224 -74.82 13.37 -31.69
C THR A 224 -75.16 14.15 -30.42
N LEU A 225 -74.81 15.44 -30.36
CA LEU A 225 -75.03 16.26 -29.16
C LEU A 225 -76.42 16.90 -29.08
N LYS A 226 -77.13 16.97 -30.21
CA LYS A 226 -78.48 17.55 -30.31
C LYS A 226 -79.32 16.79 -31.33
N ASP A 227 -80.64 16.92 -31.22
CA ASP A 227 -81.58 16.49 -32.25
C ASP A 227 -81.36 17.29 -33.53
N VAL A 228 -81.42 16.60 -34.68
CA VAL A 228 -81.31 17.23 -35.99
C VAL A 228 -82.32 16.60 -36.96
N VAL A 229 -82.98 17.44 -37.76
CA VAL A 229 -83.87 16.99 -38.84
C VAL A 229 -83.12 17.18 -40.14
N VAL A 230 -82.93 16.10 -40.88
CA VAL A 230 -82.28 16.11 -42.20
C VAL A 230 -83.39 16.17 -43.26
N PRO A 231 -83.50 17.28 -44.03
CA PRO A 231 -84.55 17.44 -45.04
C PRO A 231 -84.56 16.31 -46.08
N ALA A 232 -85.66 16.15 -46.79
CA ALA A 232 -85.71 15.27 -47.97
C ALA A 232 -84.81 15.80 -49.11
N VAL A 233 -84.50 14.93 -50.07
CA VAL A 233 -83.88 15.31 -51.34
C VAL A 233 -84.74 16.33 -52.08
N SER A 234 -84.13 17.36 -52.65
CA SER A 234 -84.82 18.39 -53.44
C SER A 234 -84.30 18.42 -54.88
N THR A 235 -85.16 18.81 -55.81
CA THR A 235 -84.78 18.99 -57.22
C THR A 235 -84.22 20.39 -57.42
N GLN A 236 -83.01 20.50 -57.97
CA GLN A 236 -82.42 21.76 -58.39
C GLN A 236 -82.95 22.16 -59.76
N TYR A 237 -83.22 23.46 -59.93
CA TYR A 237 -83.65 24.04 -61.20
C TYR A 237 -82.66 25.11 -61.66
N PHE A 238 -82.42 25.18 -62.96
CA PHE A 238 -81.72 26.29 -63.61
C PHE A 238 -82.57 26.77 -64.79
N MET A 239 -83.01 28.02 -64.75
CA MET A 239 -83.98 28.57 -65.72
C MET A 239 -85.20 27.66 -65.92
N ASP A 240 -85.85 27.26 -64.81
CA ASP A 240 -87.03 26.36 -64.78
C ASP A 240 -86.83 24.95 -65.37
N VAL A 241 -85.59 24.56 -65.68
CA VAL A 241 -85.23 23.20 -66.10
C VAL A 241 -84.63 22.44 -64.92
N PRO A 242 -85.11 21.23 -64.59
CA PRO A 242 -84.52 20.42 -63.53
C PRO A 242 -83.10 20.00 -63.92
N THR A 243 -82.10 20.45 -63.17
CA THR A 243 -80.67 20.24 -63.45
C THR A 243 -80.02 19.17 -62.59
N GLY A 244 -80.69 18.71 -61.52
CA GLY A 244 -80.17 17.63 -60.69
C GLY A 244 -80.95 17.43 -59.40
N LEU A 245 -80.53 16.42 -58.64
CA LEU A 245 -80.99 16.16 -57.28
C LEU A 245 -79.97 16.71 -56.28
N GLN A 246 -80.44 17.44 -55.28
CA GLN A 246 -79.65 17.90 -54.15
C GLN A 246 -80.09 17.13 -52.90
N ALA A 247 -79.17 16.34 -52.34
CA ALA A 247 -79.40 15.66 -51.07
C ALA A 247 -79.73 16.69 -49.98
N GLY A 248 -80.69 16.36 -49.13
CA GLY A 248 -80.96 17.12 -47.92
C GLY A 248 -79.72 17.08 -47.02
N LYS A 249 -79.34 18.24 -46.47
CA LYS A 249 -78.13 18.39 -45.64
C LYS A 249 -78.51 18.96 -44.29
N ALA A 250 -77.90 18.42 -43.24
CA ALA A 250 -77.95 19.02 -41.92
C ALA A 250 -76.65 18.78 -41.16
N GLU A 251 -76.20 19.78 -40.43
CA GLU A 251 -75.00 19.72 -39.60
C GLU A 251 -75.34 19.44 -38.14
N VAL A 252 -74.57 18.56 -37.51
CA VAL A 252 -74.71 18.23 -36.10
C VAL A 252 -73.35 18.11 -35.44
N ALA A 253 -73.22 18.71 -34.26
CA ALA A 253 -72.04 18.55 -33.43
C ALA A 253 -72.00 17.15 -32.81
N VAL A 254 -70.81 16.56 -32.80
CA VAL A 254 -70.59 15.20 -32.32
C VAL A 254 -69.47 15.18 -31.29
N ARG A 255 -69.51 14.18 -30.41
CA ARG A 255 -68.47 13.93 -29.41
C ARG A 255 -68.08 12.46 -29.42
N ALA A 256 -66.79 12.16 -29.32
CA ALA A 256 -66.30 10.79 -29.21
C ALA A 256 -66.91 10.12 -27.98
N LEU A 257 -67.26 8.83 -28.10
CA LEU A 257 -67.84 8.08 -27.00
C LEU A 257 -66.78 7.80 -25.92
N GLU A 258 -65.57 7.44 -26.36
CA GLU A 258 -64.41 7.22 -25.50
C GLU A 258 -63.56 8.50 -25.39
N SER A 259 -62.95 8.70 -24.21
CA SER A 259 -61.96 9.76 -24.02
C SER A 259 -60.62 9.33 -24.59
N GLY A 260 -59.83 10.30 -25.06
CA GLY A 260 -58.47 10.08 -25.53
C GLY A 260 -58.21 10.60 -26.94
N ALA A 261 -56.93 10.62 -27.32
CA ALA A 261 -56.49 11.11 -28.63
C ALA A 261 -56.99 10.25 -29.79
N SER A 262 -57.40 9.00 -29.53
CA SER A 262 -58.03 8.09 -30.50
C SER A 262 -59.32 8.66 -31.09
N GLY A 263 -60.00 9.56 -30.37
CA GLY A 263 -61.18 10.28 -30.86
C GLY A 263 -60.88 11.37 -31.89
N ASN A 264 -59.61 11.77 -32.09
CA ASN A 264 -59.21 12.77 -33.07
C ASN A 264 -59.03 12.10 -34.44
N VAL A 265 -60.05 12.19 -35.29
CA VAL A 265 -60.07 11.55 -36.60
C VAL A 265 -60.02 12.59 -37.69
N ALA A 266 -59.27 12.29 -38.76
CA ALA A 266 -59.15 13.18 -39.92
C ALA A 266 -60.51 13.44 -40.60
N ALA A 267 -60.58 14.50 -41.40
CA ALA A 267 -61.74 14.80 -42.24
C ALA A 267 -62.19 13.57 -43.07
N GLY A 268 -63.50 13.37 -43.18
CA GLY A 268 -64.15 12.32 -43.95
C GLY A 268 -64.07 10.90 -43.37
N ARG A 269 -63.50 10.70 -42.17
CA ARG A 269 -63.37 9.38 -41.52
C ARG A 269 -64.65 8.88 -40.87
N ILE A 270 -65.50 9.77 -40.35
CA ILE A 270 -66.83 9.41 -39.84
C ILE A 270 -67.70 9.15 -41.06
N SER A 271 -68.21 7.93 -41.20
CA SER A 271 -68.82 7.46 -42.46
C SER A 271 -70.06 6.60 -42.29
N LEU A 272 -70.38 6.14 -41.08
CA LEU A 272 -71.55 5.31 -40.81
C LEU A 272 -72.46 5.96 -39.76
N VAL A 273 -73.77 5.97 -40.00
CA VAL A 273 -74.80 6.33 -39.03
C VAL A 273 -75.52 5.06 -38.58
N GLU A 274 -75.48 4.73 -37.29
CA GLU A 274 -76.07 3.50 -36.78
C GLU A 274 -77.61 3.65 -36.69
N GLY A 275 -78.33 2.73 -37.35
CA GLY A 275 -79.79 2.70 -37.33
C GLY A 275 -80.49 3.65 -38.33
N PHE A 276 -79.74 4.37 -39.16
CA PHE A 276 -80.28 5.29 -40.17
C PHE A 276 -79.69 5.04 -41.55
N ASN A 277 -80.52 5.13 -42.59
CA ASN A 277 -80.07 5.08 -43.98
C ASN A 277 -79.73 6.50 -44.47
N LEU A 278 -78.65 7.06 -43.93
CA LEU A 278 -78.10 8.39 -44.22
C LEU A 278 -76.61 8.26 -44.51
N ASP A 279 -76.09 9.08 -45.43
CA ASP A 279 -74.64 9.24 -45.55
C ASP A 279 -74.16 10.28 -44.53
N VAL A 280 -72.96 10.07 -43.97
CA VAL A 280 -72.34 11.02 -43.06
C VAL A 280 -70.88 11.25 -43.43
N ARG A 281 -70.43 12.49 -43.29
CA ARG A 281 -69.02 12.87 -43.36
C ARG A 281 -68.72 13.97 -42.35
N ASN A 282 -67.56 13.92 -41.70
CA ASN A 282 -67.01 15.07 -41.00
C ASN A 282 -66.22 15.95 -42.00
N PRO A 283 -66.64 17.18 -42.33
CA PRO A 283 -65.91 18.04 -43.26
C PRO A 283 -64.52 18.42 -42.74
N GLU A 284 -64.43 18.61 -41.43
CA GLU A 284 -63.21 18.95 -40.69
C GLU A 284 -62.80 17.80 -39.75
N PRO A 285 -61.51 17.70 -39.38
CA PRO A 285 -61.07 16.73 -38.37
C PRO A 285 -61.75 16.97 -37.01
N THR A 286 -61.96 15.91 -36.24
CA THR A 286 -62.34 16.03 -34.83
C THR A 286 -61.09 16.31 -33.99
N ASN A 287 -61.23 17.15 -32.97
CA ASN A 287 -60.12 17.62 -32.13
C ASN A 287 -60.52 17.64 -30.65
N GLY A 288 -59.53 17.82 -29.78
CA GLY A 288 -59.75 17.99 -28.34
C GLY A 288 -59.79 16.68 -27.54
N GLY A 289 -59.52 15.53 -28.16
CA GLY A 289 -59.18 14.30 -27.44
C GLY A 289 -57.72 14.32 -27.00
N GLU A 290 -57.46 14.21 -25.70
CA GLU A 290 -56.10 14.22 -25.13
C GLU A 290 -55.85 12.96 -24.32
N ASP A 291 -54.62 12.45 -24.37
CA ASP A 291 -54.16 11.31 -23.59
C ASP A 291 -53.13 11.77 -22.55
N LEU A 292 -53.20 11.20 -21.36
CA LEU A 292 -52.17 11.28 -20.33
C LEU A 292 -51.44 9.94 -20.25
N VAL A 293 -50.14 9.95 -20.51
CA VAL A 293 -49.28 8.77 -20.35
C VAL A 293 -48.66 8.79 -18.95
N LYS A 294 -49.12 7.91 -18.08
CA LYS A 294 -48.48 7.66 -16.79
C LYS A 294 -47.40 6.60 -16.94
N MET A 295 -46.27 6.81 -16.28
CA MET A 295 -45.18 5.83 -16.21
C MET A 295 -45.20 5.14 -14.87
N PHE A 296 -44.94 3.83 -14.87
CA PHE A 296 -44.84 3.05 -13.65
C PHE A 296 -43.68 2.07 -13.72
N VAL A 297 -43.16 1.73 -12.56
CA VAL A 297 -42.04 0.80 -12.39
C VAL A 297 -42.50 -0.62 -12.69
N THR A 298 -41.75 -1.32 -13.53
CA THR A 298 -41.98 -2.76 -13.81
C THR A 298 -40.98 -3.64 -13.08
N GLU A 299 -41.29 -4.94 -12.95
CA GLU A 299 -40.35 -5.94 -12.40
C GLU A 299 -39.05 -6.01 -13.21
N THR A 300 -39.13 -5.82 -14.53
CA THR A 300 -37.95 -5.78 -15.40
C THR A 300 -37.06 -4.56 -15.15
N ASP A 301 -37.64 -3.43 -14.76
CA ASP A 301 -36.86 -2.23 -14.39
C ASP A 301 -36.11 -2.48 -13.07
N LEU A 302 -36.79 -3.03 -12.07
CA LEU A 302 -36.18 -3.42 -10.80
C LEU A 302 -35.09 -4.47 -10.96
N ALA A 303 -35.29 -5.47 -11.83
CA ALA A 303 -34.28 -6.48 -12.14
C ALA A 303 -33.01 -5.86 -12.75
N ARG A 304 -33.16 -4.95 -13.72
CA ARG A 304 -32.04 -4.22 -14.31
C ARG A 304 -31.32 -3.36 -13.26
N ALA A 305 -32.04 -2.66 -12.41
CA ALA A 305 -31.45 -1.87 -11.33
C ALA A 305 -30.67 -2.76 -10.33
N LYS A 306 -31.20 -3.92 -9.96
CA LYS A 306 -30.51 -4.92 -9.12
C LYS A 306 -29.23 -5.43 -9.79
N GLU A 307 -29.27 -5.75 -11.07
CA GLU A 307 -28.10 -6.22 -11.82
C GLU A 307 -26.98 -5.16 -11.84
N LEU A 308 -27.33 -3.88 -12.00
CA LEU A 308 -26.36 -2.79 -11.90
C LEU A 308 -25.71 -2.70 -10.50
N VAL A 309 -26.49 -2.92 -9.43
CA VAL A 309 -25.94 -2.98 -8.06
C VAL A 309 -24.96 -4.14 -7.93
N LEU A 310 -25.33 -5.34 -8.39
CA LEU A 310 -24.49 -6.53 -8.32
C LEU A 310 -23.17 -6.33 -9.07
N LYS A 311 -23.24 -5.75 -10.27
CA LYS A 311 -22.08 -5.49 -11.13
C LYS A 311 -21.08 -4.55 -10.45
N ASP A 312 -21.57 -3.48 -9.82
CA ASP A 312 -20.73 -2.44 -9.23
C ASP A 312 -20.29 -2.76 -7.80
N ALA A 313 -20.97 -3.70 -7.12
CA ALA A 313 -20.72 -4.01 -5.72
C ALA A 313 -19.28 -4.43 -5.43
N ARG A 314 -18.69 -5.29 -6.28
CA ARG A 314 -17.30 -5.74 -6.07
C ARG A 314 -16.31 -4.58 -6.15
N GLN A 315 -16.43 -3.76 -7.19
CA GLN A 315 -15.52 -2.65 -7.41
C GLN A 315 -15.64 -1.58 -6.32
N LEU A 316 -16.86 -1.13 -6.00
CA LEU A 316 -17.07 -0.08 -5.01
C LEU A 316 -16.67 -0.52 -3.60
N ALA A 317 -16.91 -1.79 -3.24
CA ALA A 317 -16.44 -2.36 -1.98
C ALA A 317 -14.91 -2.36 -1.91
N LEU A 318 -14.23 -2.78 -2.99
CA LEU A 318 -12.78 -2.79 -3.07
C LEU A 318 -12.19 -1.38 -2.94
N GLU A 319 -12.73 -0.39 -3.68
CA GLU A 319 -12.31 1.02 -3.57
C GLU A 319 -12.44 1.56 -2.13
N THR A 320 -13.54 1.23 -1.46
CA THR A 320 -13.77 1.65 -0.06
C THR A 320 -12.80 0.96 0.91
N LEU A 321 -12.49 -0.32 0.68
CA LEU A 321 -11.49 -1.06 1.44
C LEU A 321 -10.09 -0.46 1.25
N TYR A 322 -9.68 -0.14 0.02
CA TYR A 322 -8.41 0.53 -0.25
C TYR A 322 -8.29 1.90 0.44
N GLN A 323 -9.38 2.66 0.55
CA GLN A 323 -9.39 3.91 1.32
C GLN A 323 -9.25 3.69 2.84
N THR A 324 -9.73 2.53 3.33
CA THR A 324 -9.65 2.16 4.74
C THR A 324 -8.27 1.60 5.10
N ILE A 325 -7.67 0.83 4.18
CA ILE A 325 -6.37 0.20 4.32
C ILE A 325 -5.27 1.20 3.97
N LYS A 326 -4.60 1.75 4.98
CA LYS A 326 -3.52 2.73 4.77
C LYS A 326 -2.19 2.08 4.40
N ASN A 327 -1.85 0.96 5.04
CA ASN A 327 -0.55 0.28 4.93
C ASN A 327 -0.77 -1.24 4.91
N GLY A 328 0.16 -1.97 4.31
CA GLY A 328 0.15 -3.44 4.20
C GLY A 328 -0.16 -3.91 2.78
N LEU A 329 0.11 -5.19 2.52
CA LEU A 329 -0.19 -5.84 1.26
C LEU A 329 -1.65 -6.31 1.26
N VAL A 330 -2.43 -5.81 0.31
CA VAL A 330 -3.83 -6.22 0.12
C VAL A 330 -3.88 -7.49 -0.73
N LEU A 331 -4.64 -8.48 -0.29
CA LEU A 331 -4.79 -9.75 -1.00
C LEU A 331 -6.12 -9.76 -1.77
N ASP A 332 -6.15 -9.16 -2.95
CA ASP A 332 -7.36 -8.95 -3.77
C ASP A 332 -8.21 -10.20 -4.02
N ASP A 333 -7.55 -11.35 -4.16
CA ASP A 333 -8.18 -12.65 -4.37
C ASP A 333 -9.03 -13.11 -3.16
N THR A 334 -8.81 -12.51 -1.98
CA THR A 334 -9.57 -12.81 -0.75
C THR A 334 -10.83 -11.96 -0.60
N LEU A 335 -11.10 -11.06 -1.55
CA LEU A 335 -12.26 -10.17 -1.47
C LEU A 335 -13.58 -10.95 -1.48
N LEU A 336 -14.28 -10.91 -0.35
CA LEU A 336 -15.65 -11.37 -0.18
C LEU A 336 -16.57 -10.16 -0.11
N VAL A 337 -17.66 -10.19 -0.89
CA VAL A 337 -18.66 -9.13 -0.88
C VAL A 337 -20.03 -9.73 -0.64
N ASN A 338 -20.63 -9.38 0.49
CA ASN A 338 -22.00 -9.74 0.82
C ASN A 338 -22.91 -8.53 0.67
N ILE A 339 -24.03 -8.70 -0.01
CA ILE A 339 -24.94 -7.61 -0.34
C ILE A 339 -26.18 -7.71 0.54
N GLU A 340 -26.43 -6.65 1.30
CA GLU A 340 -27.65 -6.48 2.09
C GLU A 340 -28.57 -5.50 1.35
N TRP A 341 -29.64 -6.03 0.74
CA TRP A 341 -30.62 -5.20 0.03
C TRP A 341 -31.36 -4.28 1.00
N LYS A 342 -31.51 -3.01 0.58
CA LYS A 342 -32.25 -1.97 1.30
C LYS A 342 -33.51 -1.61 0.52
N GLU A 343 -34.18 -0.55 0.97
CA GLU A 343 -35.35 0.01 0.30
C GLU A 343 -35.05 0.37 -1.17
N GLY A 344 -36.07 0.16 -2.00
CA GLY A 344 -36.07 0.46 -3.42
C GLY A 344 -37.50 0.67 -3.89
N SER A 345 -37.65 1.04 -5.16
CA SER A 345 -38.96 1.16 -5.79
C SER A 345 -39.70 -0.18 -5.79
N THR A 346 -41.02 -0.12 -5.88
CA THR A 346 -41.91 -1.30 -5.98
C THR A 346 -42.53 -1.41 -7.37
N ALA A 347 -42.84 -2.63 -7.80
CA ALA A 347 -43.54 -2.82 -9.07
C ALA A 347 -44.94 -2.18 -8.99
N GLY A 348 -45.29 -1.38 -9.99
CA GLY A 348 -46.51 -0.58 -10.03
C GLY A 348 -46.40 0.82 -9.42
N GLU A 349 -45.26 1.17 -8.83
CA GLU A 349 -45.01 2.53 -8.34
C GLU A 349 -45.04 3.54 -9.50
N GLU A 350 -45.83 4.61 -9.36
CA GLU A 350 -45.92 5.68 -10.37
C GLU A 350 -44.64 6.54 -10.33
N GLY A 351 -43.93 6.60 -11.45
CA GLY A 351 -42.69 7.35 -11.53
C GLY A 351 -41.89 7.07 -12.81
N PRO A 352 -41.04 8.03 -13.23
CA PRO A 352 -40.22 7.89 -14.43
C PRO A 352 -39.00 6.98 -14.24
N GLU A 353 -38.64 6.66 -12.99
CA GLU A 353 -37.46 5.86 -12.65
C GLU A 353 -37.78 4.83 -11.57
N ALA A 354 -37.16 3.66 -11.70
CA ALA A 354 -37.05 2.65 -10.67
C ALA A 354 -35.66 2.73 -10.03
N TYR A 355 -35.56 2.60 -8.71
CA TYR A 355 -34.27 2.53 -8.03
C TYR A 355 -34.18 1.36 -7.07
N VAL A 356 -32.97 0.88 -6.86
CA VAL A 356 -32.65 -0.17 -5.88
C VAL A 356 -31.43 0.26 -5.10
N SER A 357 -31.51 0.16 -3.78
CA SER A 357 -30.39 0.44 -2.87
C SER A 357 -29.95 -0.83 -2.15
N ALA A 358 -28.66 -0.94 -1.88
CA ALA A 358 -28.08 -2.00 -1.07
C ALA A 358 -26.85 -1.51 -0.32
N ILE A 359 -26.49 -2.23 0.75
CA ILE A 359 -25.20 -2.08 1.42
C ILE A 359 -24.32 -3.26 1.01
N ALA A 360 -23.19 -2.99 0.36
CA ALA A 360 -22.15 -3.97 0.13
C ALA A 360 -21.23 -4.02 1.35
N HIS A 361 -21.17 -5.19 1.98
CA HIS A 361 -20.24 -5.51 3.07
C HIS A 361 -19.04 -6.21 2.43
N GLY A 362 -17.96 -5.45 2.22
CA GLY A 362 -16.70 -5.97 1.71
C GLY A 362 -15.81 -6.45 2.86
N GLN A 363 -15.21 -7.61 2.70
CA GLN A 363 -14.17 -8.16 3.57
C GLN A 363 -12.99 -8.57 2.72
N ILE A 364 -11.79 -8.19 3.13
CA ILE A 364 -10.55 -8.53 2.43
C ILE A 364 -9.45 -8.77 3.44
N SER A 365 -8.53 -9.67 3.12
CA SER A 365 -7.35 -9.93 3.93
C SER A 365 -6.23 -8.97 3.57
N ARG A 366 -5.56 -8.48 4.61
CA ARG A 366 -4.41 -7.59 4.53
C ARG A 366 -3.25 -8.23 5.28
N ALA A 367 -2.12 -8.40 4.61
CA ALA A 367 -0.89 -8.87 5.23
C ALA A 367 -0.01 -7.68 5.66
N ASP A 368 0.52 -7.74 6.87
CA ASP A 368 1.57 -6.85 7.33
C ASP A 368 2.87 -7.15 6.57
N THR A 369 3.39 -6.13 5.86
CA THR A 369 4.53 -6.30 4.97
C THR A 369 5.81 -6.67 5.71
N GLU A 370 6.03 -6.15 6.92
CA GLU A 370 7.24 -6.42 7.71
C GLU A 370 7.24 -7.85 8.25
N ARG A 371 6.08 -8.31 8.74
CA ARG A 371 5.94 -9.70 9.21
C ARG A 371 5.99 -10.71 8.08
N LEU A 372 5.41 -10.38 6.93
CA LEU A 372 5.46 -11.23 5.75
C LEU A 372 6.88 -11.31 5.19
N SER A 373 7.61 -10.20 5.12
CA SER A 373 8.98 -10.19 4.62
C SER A 373 9.93 -11.02 5.50
N ALA A 374 9.80 -10.94 6.83
CA ALA A 374 10.58 -11.77 7.75
C ALA A 374 10.35 -13.28 7.50
N GLN A 375 9.08 -13.71 7.37
CA GLN A 375 8.74 -15.10 7.07
C GLN A 375 9.22 -15.56 5.69
N ILE A 376 9.21 -14.66 4.69
CA ILE A 376 9.78 -14.94 3.36
C ILE A 376 11.29 -15.18 3.46
N ILE A 377 12.02 -14.35 4.19
CA ILE A 377 13.48 -14.48 4.36
C ILE A 377 13.82 -15.81 5.03
N ASP A 378 13.10 -16.19 6.08
CA ASP A 378 13.30 -17.45 6.80
C ASP A 378 13.15 -18.65 5.85
N VAL A 379 12.09 -18.69 5.05
CA VAL A 379 11.86 -19.77 4.08
C VAL A 379 12.87 -19.75 2.93
N LEU A 380 13.26 -18.58 2.43
CA LEU A 380 14.26 -18.47 1.36
C LEU A 380 15.63 -18.98 1.81
N ASN A 381 16.04 -18.69 3.05
CA ASN A 381 17.31 -19.18 3.59
C ASN A 381 17.35 -20.72 3.72
N GLU A 382 16.19 -21.39 3.84
CA GLU A 382 16.10 -22.86 3.81
C GLU A 382 16.15 -23.45 2.39
N ILE A 383 15.64 -22.72 1.40
CA ILE A 383 15.55 -23.19 0.00
C ILE A 383 16.86 -22.93 -0.77
N ILE A 384 17.56 -21.84 -0.45
CA ILE A 384 18.78 -21.44 -1.15
C ILE A 384 19.92 -22.42 -0.90
N SER A 385 20.82 -22.52 -1.89
CA SER A 385 21.97 -23.43 -1.85
C SER A 385 22.84 -23.21 -0.62
N PRO A 386 23.36 -24.29 0.01
CA PRO A 386 24.26 -24.17 1.16
C PRO A 386 25.47 -23.27 0.89
N GLY A 387 25.83 -22.44 1.86
CA GLY A 387 26.92 -21.47 1.73
C GLY A 387 26.50 -20.15 1.09
N PHE A 388 25.20 -19.93 0.85
CA PHE A 388 24.65 -18.62 0.45
C PHE A 388 23.64 -18.14 1.47
N GLU A 389 23.49 -16.83 1.57
CA GLU A 389 22.50 -16.14 2.39
C GLU A 389 21.74 -15.13 1.53
N VAL A 390 20.43 -14.99 1.75
CA VAL A 390 19.62 -13.97 1.04
C VAL A 390 20.08 -12.58 1.45
N VAL A 391 20.19 -11.65 0.50
CA VAL A 391 20.42 -10.23 0.82
C VAL A 391 19.06 -9.53 0.97
N PRO A 392 18.59 -9.24 2.21
CA PRO A 392 17.19 -8.89 2.45
C PRO A 392 16.73 -7.63 1.73
N ALA A 393 17.61 -6.63 1.62
CA ALA A 393 17.32 -5.37 0.96
C ALA A 393 17.04 -5.49 -0.55
N THR A 394 17.36 -6.64 -1.16
CA THR A 394 17.18 -6.87 -2.60
C THR A 394 15.90 -7.61 -2.95
N ILE A 395 15.20 -8.16 -1.94
CA ILE A 395 14.00 -8.96 -2.14
C ILE A 395 12.87 -8.07 -2.66
N LYS A 396 12.29 -8.47 -3.80
CA LYS A 396 11.11 -7.86 -4.40
C LYS A 396 10.03 -8.90 -4.54
N VAL A 397 8.84 -8.59 -4.03
CA VAL A 397 7.64 -9.36 -4.29
C VAL A 397 7.10 -8.95 -5.65
N ILE A 398 7.13 -9.87 -6.62
CA ILE A 398 6.72 -9.63 -8.01
C ILE A 398 5.22 -9.85 -8.17
N GLU A 399 4.72 -10.91 -7.55
CA GLU A 399 3.33 -11.35 -7.71
C GLU A 399 2.87 -12.07 -6.45
N THR A 400 1.62 -11.83 -6.07
CA THR A 400 0.94 -12.57 -5.01
C THR A 400 -0.39 -13.07 -5.52
N THR A 401 -0.61 -14.38 -5.40
CA THR A 401 -1.88 -15.02 -5.73
C THR A 401 -2.39 -15.81 -4.54
N VAL A 402 -3.70 -15.79 -4.32
CA VAL A 402 -4.32 -16.61 -3.29
C VAL A 402 -5.15 -17.69 -3.94
N THR A 403 -4.82 -18.94 -3.66
CA THR A 403 -5.58 -20.11 -4.09
C THR A 403 -6.34 -20.69 -2.92
N ASN A 404 -7.59 -21.09 -3.15
CA ASN A 404 -8.41 -21.81 -2.16
C ASN A 404 -8.56 -23.25 -2.64
N ASP A 405 -7.91 -24.19 -1.94
CA ASP A 405 -7.99 -25.62 -2.20
C ASP A 405 -8.75 -26.29 -1.05
N ASN A 406 -9.99 -26.74 -1.28
CA ASN A 406 -10.82 -27.44 -0.29
C ASN A 406 -11.05 -26.71 1.05
N GLY A 407 -11.06 -25.37 1.04
CA GLY A 407 -11.26 -24.55 2.24
C GLY A 407 -9.96 -24.11 2.92
N GLU A 408 -8.80 -24.53 2.43
CA GLU A 408 -7.51 -24.00 2.84
C GLU A 408 -7.05 -22.90 1.88
N TYR A 409 -6.80 -21.71 2.43
CA TYR A 409 -6.24 -20.60 1.67
C TYR A 409 -4.72 -20.69 1.66
N ASN A 410 -4.13 -20.67 0.47
CA ASN A 410 -2.70 -20.69 0.24
C ASN A 410 -2.27 -19.38 -0.44
N LEU A 411 -1.32 -18.68 0.15
CA LEU A 411 -0.69 -17.50 -0.43
C LEU A 411 0.55 -17.95 -1.21
N LYS A 412 0.53 -17.78 -2.53
CA LYS A 412 1.70 -17.95 -3.38
C LYS A 412 2.35 -16.60 -3.60
N VAL A 413 3.61 -16.48 -3.22
CA VAL A 413 4.40 -15.26 -3.36
C VAL A 413 5.56 -15.56 -4.29
N LYS A 414 5.60 -14.89 -5.45
CA LYS A 414 6.77 -14.91 -6.33
C LYS A 414 7.72 -13.80 -5.91
N VAL A 415 8.95 -14.18 -5.59
CA VAL A 415 9.98 -13.27 -5.11
C VAL A 415 11.23 -13.35 -5.97
N GLU A 416 11.86 -12.20 -6.17
CA GLU A 416 13.13 -12.07 -6.85
C GLU A 416 14.10 -11.29 -5.97
N GLY A 417 15.37 -11.63 -6.04
CA GLY A 417 16.39 -10.97 -5.24
C GLY A 417 17.77 -11.49 -5.57
N TYR A 418 18.72 -11.19 -4.69
CA TYR A 418 20.08 -11.68 -4.77
C TYR A 418 20.44 -12.43 -3.50
N CYS A 419 21.23 -13.49 -3.65
CA CYS A 419 21.91 -14.15 -2.57
C CYS A 419 23.41 -13.90 -2.67
N GLN A 420 24.04 -13.81 -1.51
CA GLN A 420 25.47 -13.60 -1.36
C GLN A 420 26.10 -14.84 -0.74
N GLY A 421 27.26 -15.23 -1.23
CA GLY A 421 28.02 -16.32 -0.64
C GLY A 421 28.55 -15.96 0.76
N LEU A 422 28.35 -16.85 1.71
CA LEU A 422 28.86 -16.73 3.08
C LEU A 422 30.36 -17.04 3.09
N VAL A 423 31.17 -16.09 3.55
CA VAL A 423 32.63 -16.25 3.64
C VAL A 423 33.02 -16.48 5.09
N GLU A 424 33.25 -17.74 5.43
CA GLU A 424 33.81 -18.10 6.75
C GLU A 424 35.33 -17.92 6.74
N GLU A 425 35.81 -16.78 7.27
CA GLU A 425 37.24 -16.43 7.24
C GLU A 425 38.17 -17.52 7.81
N VAL A 426 37.76 -18.19 8.88
CA VAL A 426 38.59 -19.19 9.57
C VAL A 426 38.80 -20.41 8.68
N LEU A 427 37.71 -20.99 8.17
CA LEU A 427 37.77 -22.14 7.27
C LEU A 427 38.51 -21.80 5.98
N LEU A 428 38.25 -20.61 5.42
CA LEU A 428 38.89 -20.18 4.19
C LEU A 428 40.40 -19.98 4.39
N LYS A 429 40.84 -19.39 5.52
CA LYS A 429 42.27 -19.30 5.87
C LYS A 429 42.89 -20.70 5.92
N ASP A 430 42.28 -21.65 6.62
CA ASP A 430 42.81 -23.01 6.75
C ASP A 430 42.97 -23.72 5.40
N LEU A 431 42.06 -23.49 4.45
CA LEU A 431 42.15 -24.03 3.09
C LEU A 431 43.28 -23.40 2.26
N LEU A 432 43.61 -22.13 2.53
CA LEU A 432 44.60 -21.34 1.78
C LEU A 432 46.03 -21.45 2.37
N LEU A 433 46.18 -21.75 3.67
CA LEU A 433 47.48 -21.77 4.33
C LEU A 433 48.45 -22.77 3.69
N GLY A 434 49.64 -22.28 3.33
CA GLY A 434 50.68 -23.11 2.71
C GLY A 434 50.35 -23.60 1.29
N ARG A 435 49.32 -23.07 0.62
CA ARG A 435 49.06 -23.31 -0.81
C ARG A 435 49.96 -22.47 -1.70
N GLU A 436 50.23 -22.97 -2.90
CA GLU A 436 50.89 -22.18 -3.95
C GLU A 436 49.89 -21.17 -4.53
N VAL A 437 50.37 -20.01 -4.96
CA VAL A 437 49.49 -18.93 -5.47
C VAL A 437 48.67 -19.41 -6.67
N GLU A 438 49.23 -20.26 -7.53
CA GLU A 438 48.52 -20.87 -8.68
C GLU A 438 47.43 -21.86 -8.24
N GLU A 439 47.59 -22.52 -7.09
CA GLU A 439 46.59 -23.47 -6.54
C GLU A 439 45.38 -22.75 -5.93
N VAL A 440 45.49 -21.45 -5.59
CA VAL A 440 44.41 -20.67 -4.99
C VAL A 440 43.19 -20.58 -5.92
N ALA A 441 43.42 -20.49 -7.23
CA ALA A 441 42.35 -20.51 -8.22
C ALA A 441 41.54 -21.83 -8.19
N ASN A 442 42.20 -22.97 -7.94
CA ASN A 442 41.52 -24.26 -7.82
C ASN A 442 40.70 -24.35 -6.52
N VAL A 443 41.19 -23.76 -5.44
CA VAL A 443 40.43 -23.65 -4.18
C VAL A 443 39.18 -22.80 -4.40
N CYS A 444 39.31 -21.65 -5.06
CA CYS A 444 38.16 -20.80 -5.44
C CYS A 444 37.15 -21.57 -6.28
N ALA A 445 37.61 -22.32 -7.29
CA ALA A 445 36.73 -23.12 -8.15
C ALA A 445 35.96 -24.23 -7.40
N SER A 446 36.47 -24.69 -6.25
CA SER A 446 35.79 -25.67 -5.40
C SER A 446 34.75 -25.07 -4.45
N LEU A 447 34.71 -23.73 -4.31
CA LEU A 447 33.83 -23.01 -3.40
C LEU A 447 32.85 -22.13 -4.20
N PRO A 448 31.67 -22.64 -4.59
CA PRO A 448 30.74 -21.92 -5.46
C PRO A 448 30.20 -20.61 -4.85
N HIS A 449 30.28 -20.46 -3.52
CA HIS A 449 29.92 -19.25 -2.78
C HIS A 449 30.99 -18.14 -2.83
N ILE A 450 32.16 -18.40 -3.43
CA ILE A 450 33.21 -17.40 -3.63
C ILE A 450 33.38 -17.18 -5.12
N ALA A 451 33.19 -15.94 -5.58
CA ALA A 451 33.35 -15.57 -6.98
C ALA A 451 34.82 -15.46 -7.38
N GLU A 452 35.62 -14.85 -6.51
CA GLU A 452 37.04 -14.61 -6.77
C GLU A 452 37.87 -14.64 -5.48
N ILE A 453 39.09 -15.18 -5.58
CA ILE A 453 40.14 -15.06 -4.56
C ILE A 453 41.38 -14.50 -5.25
N ALA A 454 41.73 -13.25 -4.94
CA ALA A 454 42.87 -12.55 -5.50
C ALA A 454 43.99 -12.40 -4.46
N VAL A 455 45.19 -12.86 -4.79
CA VAL A 455 46.38 -12.65 -3.95
C VAL A 455 47.05 -11.34 -4.39
N VAL A 456 46.82 -10.27 -3.63
CA VAL A 456 47.28 -8.91 -3.98
C VAL A 456 48.74 -8.68 -3.59
N GLU A 457 49.14 -9.20 -2.43
CA GLU A 457 50.52 -9.12 -1.95
C GLU A 457 50.97 -10.49 -1.45
N ALA A 458 52.07 -11.02 -1.97
CA ALA A 458 52.75 -12.20 -1.44
C ALA A 458 54.27 -12.07 -1.64
N LYS A 459 55.06 -12.26 -0.58
CA LYS A 459 56.54 -12.20 -0.66
C LYS A 459 57.18 -13.43 -1.32
N ARG A 460 56.40 -14.47 -1.60
CA ARG A 460 56.83 -15.78 -2.13
C ARG A 460 55.72 -16.34 -3.02
N ASP A 461 56.08 -17.30 -3.87
CA ASP A 461 55.14 -18.05 -4.74
C ASP A 461 54.17 -18.96 -3.95
N ARG A 462 54.33 -19.00 -2.61
CA ARG A 462 53.56 -19.81 -1.69
C ARG A 462 53.06 -18.98 -0.52
N LEU A 463 51.80 -19.17 -0.15
CA LEU A 463 51.20 -18.52 1.00
C LEU A 463 51.85 -19.00 2.31
N PRO A 464 51.99 -18.12 3.32
CA PRO A 464 52.42 -18.47 4.66
C PRO A 464 51.64 -19.65 5.26
N ARG A 465 52.29 -20.41 6.15
CA ARG A 465 51.65 -21.53 6.89
C ARG A 465 51.05 -21.12 8.23
N TRP A 466 51.30 -19.89 8.67
CA TRP A 466 50.78 -19.36 9.93
C TRP A 466 49.64 -18.38 9.62
N SER A 467 48.48 -18.58 10.24
CA SER A 467 47.27 -17.77 10.04
C SER A 467 47.50 -16.27 10.23
N ASN A 468 48.29 -15.90 11.25
CA ASN A 468 48.63 -14.50 11.54
C ASN A 468 49.42 -13.80 10.41
N TRP A 469 50.00 -14.56 9.48
CA TRP A 469 50.73 -14.03 8.34
C TRP A 469 49.88 -13.90 7.08
N VAL A 470 48.62 -14.34 7.10
CA VAL A 470 47.68 -14.18 5.99
C VAL A 470 46.54 -13.28 6.44
N ARG A 471 46.45 -12.10 5.85
CA ARG A 471 45.31 -11.20 6.01
C ARG A 471 44.29 -11.49 4.91
N LEU A 472 43.07 -11.82 5.31
CA LEU A 472 41.93 -11.86 4.41
C LEU A 472 41.22 -10.50 4.45
N GLU A 473 40.81 -10.03 3.28
CA GLU A 473 39.95 -8.85 3.13
C GLU A 473 38.76 -9.24 2.26
N ILE A 474 37.55 -9.13 2.82
CA ILE A 474 36.32 -9.45 2.10
C ILE A 474 35.86 -8.18 1.37
N GLN A 475 35.95 -8.21 0.05
CA GLN A 475 35.49 -7.12 -0.79
C GLN A 475 34.07 -7.41 -1.27
N GLN A 476 33.14 -6.54 -0.94
CA GLN A 476 31.75 -6.66 -1.39
C GLN A 476 31.68 -6.59 -2.92
N PRO A 477 30.88 -7.46 -3.57
CA PRO A 477 30.69 -7.44 -5.01
C PRO A 477 29.97 -6.14 -5.43
N TYR A 478 30.31 -5.63 -6.62
CA TYR A 478 29.78 -4.38 -7.17
C TYR A 478 28.35 -4.50 -7.70
#